data_AF-A0A523YFG6-F1
#
_entry.id   AF-A0A523YFG6-F1
#
_cell.length_a   1.000
_cell.length_b   1.000
_cell.length_c   1.000
_cell.angle_alpha   90.00
_cell.angle_beta   90.00
_cell.angle_gamma   90.00
#
_symmetry.space_group_name_H-M   'P 1'
#
loop_
_entity.id
_entity.type
_entity.pdbx_description
1 polymer ?
#
loop_
_entity_poly.entity_id
_entity_poly.type
_entity_poly.pdbx_seq_one_letter_code
_entity_poly.pdbx_strand_id
1 'polypeptide(L)'
;MGGGHRSEGKARLLDNRGPRFSLQSTSSIGASGWLAMTLSQEILGVIKEYAVHNDWYLAFEGKSKGNQHLHRVNRIVVHLARKEGARMDICIAGGWLHDLGLVKGNRHHCFTGAELAREYLEGLGVDAEDIQQVVHCIEAHDGEVVAGTLEAKVVHDADTIDKMGPFGFIRHVWKISLVEDLDAERLVDTVAEHIAERKSKLYLETSIRIVGGFHRILESFLEDRETATKVVATVVDCASKGIPSEDTAQILLEDPTLEKDFRDTIICQTATCYLD
;
A
#
# COMPACT_ATOMS: atom_id res chain seq x y z
N MET A 1 4.56 -15.85 -59.21
CA MET A 1 5.09 -17.13 -58.69
C MET A 1 5.96 -16.83 -57.49
N GLY A 2 5.73 -17.54 -56.37
CA GLY A 2 6.51 -17.50 -55.11
C GLY A 2 6.25 -16.27 -54.24
N GLY A 3 5.56 -16.30 -53.10
CA GLY A 3 5.33 -17.38 -52.14
C GLY A 3 6.41 -17.35 -51.06
N GLY A 4 6.12 -16.69 -49.93
CA GLY A 4 7.07 -16.57 -48.81
C GLY A 4 6.43 -16.01 -47.55
N HIS A 5 5.58 -16.81 -46.89
CA HIS A 5 5.13 -16.61 -45.52
C HIS A 5 6.29 -16.66 -44.52
N ARG A 6 6.23 -15.81 -43.50
CA ARG A 6 6.71 -15.97 -42.11
C ARG A 6 6.21 -14.74 -41.34
N SER A 7 5.69 -14.76 -40.12
CA SER A 7 5.06 -15.77 -39.24
C SER A 7 4.78 -14.96 -37.97
N GLU A 8 3.51 -14.79 -37.61
CA GLU A 8 3.07 -14.10 -36.39
C GLU A 8 3.65 -14.80 -35.15
N GLY A 9 4.36 -14.04 -34.32
CA GLY A 9 4.85 -14.50 -33.03
C GLY A 9 3.69 -14.62 -32.04
N LYS A 10 3.11 -15.82 -31.94
CA LYS A 10 2.17 -16.18 -30.87
C LYS A 10 2.89 -16.10 -29.53
N ALA A 11 2.47 -15.16 -28.68
CA ALA A 11 2.80 -15.15 -27.26
C ALA A 11 2.34 -16.48 -26.63
N ARG A 12 3.28 -17.23 -26.05
CA ARG A 12 2.99 -18.41 -25.23
C ARG A 12 2.38 -17.94 -23.92
N LEU A 13 1.07 -18.13 -23.76
CA LEU A 13 0.40 -18.14 -22.47
C LEU A 13 1.01 -19.30 -21.66
N LEU A 14 1.71 -18.96 -20.57
CA LEU A 14 2.18 -19.92 -19.59
C LEU A 14 0.97 -20.35 -18.75
N ASP A 15 0.57 -21.61 -18.93
CA ASP A 15 -0.46 -22.32 -18.17
C ASP A 15 0.02 -22.48 -16.71
N ASN A 16 -0.37 -21.54 -15.85
CA ASN A 16 -0.03 -21.54 -14.43
C ASN A 16 -1.07 -22.33 -13.63
N ARG A 17 -1.13 -23.65 -13.86
CA ARG A 17 -1.97 -24.55 -13.06
C ARG A 17 -1.24 -24.94 -11.78
N GLY A 18 -1.56 -24.23 -10.69
CA GLY A 18 -1.23 -24.63 -9.33
C GLY A 18 -1.85 -25.99 -8.93
N PRO A 19 -1.43 -26.59 -7.80
CA PRO A 19 -1.80 -27.93 -7.42
C PRO A 19 -3.31 -28.05 -7.15
N ARG A 20 -3.97 -29.01 -7.82
CA ARG A 20 -5.37 -29.38 -7.57
C ARG A 20 -5.48 -30.17 -6.26
N PHE A 21 -6.08 -29.58 -5.23
CA PHE A 21 -6.55 -30.32 -4.07
C PHE A 21 -7.95 -30.88 -4.34
N SER A 22 -8.12 -32.20 -4.22
CA SER A 22 -9.43 -32.85 -4.30
C SER A 22 -10.08 -32.86 -2.92
N LEU A 23 -11.12 -32.05 -2.73
CA LEU A 23 -11.98 -32.14 -1.56
C LEU A 23 -13.13 -33.09 -1.86
N GLN A 24 -13.21 -34.20 -1.11
CA GLN A 24 -14.33 -35.11 -1.15
C GLN A 24 -15.53 -34.47 -0.45
N SER A 25 -16.68 -34.50 -1.12
CA SER A 25 -17.95 -33.99 -0.64
C SER A 25 -18.57 -34.89 0.41
N THR A 26 -18.95 -34.32 1.56
CA THR A 26 -19.98 -34.90 2.42
C THR A 26 -21.02 -33.84 2.74
N SER A 27 -22.23 -34.07 2.24
CA SER A 27 -23.44 -33.31 2.54
C SER A 27 -24.01 -33.70 3.91
N SER A 28 -24.39 -32.71 4.73
CA SER A 28 -25.80 -32.43 5.10
C SER A 28 -25.96 -31.76 6.47
N ILE A 29 -27.01 -30.93 6.54
CA ILE A 29 -27.79 -30.45 7.70
C ILE A 29 -27.42 -29.09 8.31
N GLY A 30 -28.43 -28.20 8.35
CA GLY A 30 -28.69 -27.37 9.53
C GLY A 30 -28.82 -25.87 9.27
N ALA A 31 -30.05 -25.38 9.09
CA ALA A 31 -30.35 -23.96 9.19
C ALA A 31 -30.20 -23.49 10.64
N SER A 32 -29.12 -22.78 10.96
CA SER A 32 -28.94 -22.09 12.24
C SER A 32 -27.77 -21.12 12.17
N GLY A 33 -28.09 -19.81 12.15
CA GLY A 33 -27.16 -18.71 12.41
C GLY A 33 -26.16 -18.43 11.30
N TRP A 34 -26.40 -17.40 10.50
CA TRP A 34 -25.35 -16.76 9.70
C TRP A 34 -24.36 -16.08 10.65
N LEU A 35 -23.46 -16.85 11.27
CA LEU A 35 -22.21 -16.28 11.75
C LEU A 35 -21.48 -15.84 10.49
N ALA A 36 -21.25 -14.53 10.32
CA ALA A 36 -20.32 -14.03 9.34
C ALA A 36 -19.00 -14.82 9.51
N MET A 37 -18.68 -15.67 8.53
CA MET A 37 -17.46 -16.45 8.58
C MET A 37 -16.31 -15.46 8.45
N THR A 38 -15.37 -15.51 9.38
CA THR A 38 -14.18 -14.67 9.32
C THR A 38 -13.15 -15.34 8.40
N LEU A 39 -12.38 -14.54 7.66
CA LEU A 39 -11.26 -15.09 6.91
C LEU A 39 -10.28 -15.74 7.89
N SER A 40 -9.93 -17.01 7.64
CA SER A 40 -9.05 -17.75 8.53
C SER A 40 -7.64 -17.13 8.53
N GLN A 41 -6.88 -17.38 9.59
CA GLN A 41 -5.48 -16.94 9.67
C GLN A 41 -4.62 -17.54 8.55
N GLU A 42 -4.96 -18.74 8.07
CA GLU A 42 -4.29 -19.40 6.95
C GLU A 42 -4.53 -18.63 5.64
N ILE A 43 -5.78 -18.23 5.37
CA ILE A 43 -6.14 -17.41 4.20
C ILE A 43 -5.41 -16.06 4.26
N LEU A 44 -5.44 -15.38 5.41
CA LEU A 44 -4.74 -14.10 5.59
C LEU A 44 -3.21 -14.24 5.42
N GLY A 45 -2.64 -15.37 5.84
CA GLY A 45 -1.23 -15.69 5.62
C GLY A 45 -0.88 -15.81 4.13
N VAL A 46 -1.68 -16.54 3.38
CA VAL A 46 -1.48 -16.72 1.92
C VAL A 46 -1.73 -15.40 1.16
N ILE A 47 -2.68 -14.58 1.59
CA ILE A 47 -2.89 -13.21 1.05
C ILE A 47 -1.64 -12.35 1.27
N LYS A 48 -1.10 -12.35 2.48
CA LYS A 48 0.12 -11.60 2.82
C LYS A 48 1.30 -12.00 1.94
N GLU A 49 1.57 -13.30 1.82
CA GLU A 49 2.70 -13.80 1.03
C GLU A 49 2.57 -13.40 -0.44
N TYR A 50 1.37 -13.53 -1.00
CA TYR A 50 1.06 -13.10 -2.36
C TYR A 50 1.26 -11.59 -2.55
N ALA A 51 0.70 -10.78 -1.66
CA ALA A 51 0.81 -9.32 -1.73
C ALA A 51 2.26 -8.84 -1.66
N VAL A 52 3.03 -9.34 -0.68
CA VAL A 52 4.45 -8.97 -0.50
C VAL A 52 5.28 -9.42 -1.70
N HIS A 53 5.02 -10.61 -2.26
CA HIS A 53 5.71 -11.06 -3.46
C HIS A 53 5.46 -10.11 -4.65
N ASN A 54 4.20 -9.75 -4.88
CA ASN A 54 3.83 -8.85 -5.98
C ASN A 54 4.43 -7.44 -5.79
N ASP A 55 4.36 -6.89 -4.57
CA ASP A 55 4.97 -5.60 -4.25
C ASP A 55 6.48 -5.62 -4.48
N TRP A 56 7.19 -6.62 -3.97
CA TRP A 56 8.66 -6.63 -4.03
C TRP A 56 9.22 -6.94 -5.42
N TYR A 57 8.56 -7.81 -6.19
CA TYR A 57 9.16 -8.35 -7.40
C TYR A 57 8.53 -7.84 -8.69
N LEU A 58 7.29 -7.30 -8.64
CA LEU A 58 6.58 -6.89 -9.84
C LEU A 58 6.27 -5.38 -9.87
N ALA A 59 5.96 -4.76 -8.72
CA ALA A 59 5.75 -3.32 -8.68
C ALA A 59 7.06 -2.58 -9.00
N PHE A 60 6.94 -1.43 -9.69
CA PHE A 60 8.07 -0.57 -10.06
C PHE A 60 9.25 -1.32 -10.71
N GLU A 61 8.96 -2.34 -11.53
CA GLU A 61 9.97 -3.19 -12.18
C GLU A 61 10.91 -3.90 -11.17
N GLY A 62 10.42 -4.17 -9.95
CA GLY A 62 11.16 -4.83 -8.88
C GLY A 62 12.02 -3.90 -8.02
N LYS A 63 11.97 -2.58 -8.24
CA LYS A 63 12.72 -1.59 -7.43
C LYS A 63 12.24 -1.50 -5.99
N SER A 64 11.03 -1.98 -5.69
CA SER A 64 10.42 -2.01 -4.36
C SER A 64 10.86 -3.22 -3.52
N LYS A 65 11.78 -4.07 -3.99
CA LYS A 65 12.21 -5.25 -3.24
C LYS A 65 12.74 -4.88 -1.85
N GLY A 66 12.10 -5.41 -0.82
CA GLY A 66 12.47 -5.17 0.59
C GLY A 66 11.70 -4.03 1.27
N ASN A 67 10.91 -3.25 0.51
CA ASN A 67 10.02 -2.22 1.03
C ASN A 67 9.06 -2.79 2.10
N GLN A 68 8.79 -2.01 3.15
CA GLN A 68 8.01 -2.43 4.32
C GLN A 68 6.63 -1.75 4.39
N HIS A 69 6.20 -1.09 3.31
CA HIS A 69 4.91 -0.40 3.23
C HIS A 69 3.74 -1.27 3.69
N LEU A 70 3.52 -2.40 3.03
CA LEU A 70 2.37 -3.26 3.32
C LEU A 70 2.38 -3.76 4.76
N HIS A 71 3.58 -3.99 5.32
CA HIS A 71 3.76 -4.38 6.71
C HIS A 71 3.37 -3.27 7.68
N ARG A 72 3.79 -2.02 7.45
CA ARG A 72 3.40 -0.88 8.28
C ARG A 72 1.93 -0.55 8.16
N VAL A 73 1.38 -0.51 6.94
CA VAL A 73 -0.05 -0.31 6.71
C VAL A 73 -0.85 -1.35 7.46
N ASN A 74 -0.48 -2.63 7.41
CA ASN A 74 -1.20 -3.66 8.16
C ASN A 74 -1.08 -3.53 9.68
N ARG A 75 0.05 -3.01 10.21
CA ARG A 75 0.14 -2.66 11.64
C ARG A 75 -0.83 -1.54 12.01
N ILE A 76 -0.91 -0.50 11.18
CA ILE A 76 -1.83 0.63 11.39
C ILE A 76 -3.29 0.17 11.24
N VAL A 77 -3.60 -0.64 10.22
CA VAL A 77 -4.91 -1.27 10.02
C VAL A 77 -5.36 -2.03 11.26
N VAL A 78 -4.50 -2.89 11.83
CA VAL A 78 -4.84 -3.65 13.03
C VAL A 78 -5.12 -2.72 14.22
N HIS A 79 -4.34 -1.65 14.36
CA HIS A 79 -4.58 -0.66 15.41
C HIS A 79 -5.94 0.04 15.22
N LEU A 80 -6.19 0.60 14.04
CA LEU A 80 -7.42 1.34 13.72
C LEU A 80 -8.66 0.43 13.79
N ALA A 81 -8.63 -0.75 13.16
CA ALA A 81 -9.74 -1.70 13.20
C ALA A 81 -10.13 -2.07 14.63
N ARG A 82 -9.15 -2.25 15.52
CA ARG A 82 -9.40 -2.51 16.94
C ARG A 82 -10.04 -1.31 17.65
N LYS A 83 -9.58 -0.09 17.39
CA LYS A 83 -10.09 1.13 18.03
C LYS A 83 -11.51 1.47 17.57
N GLU A 84 -11.77 1.29 16.27
CA GLU A 84 -13.04 1.66 15.65
C GLU A 84 -14.07 0.52 15.66
N GLY A 85 -13.67 -0.70 16.00
CA GLY A 85 -14.56 -1.88 16.00
C GLY A 85 -14.88 -2.40 14.60
N ALA A 86 -13.99 -2.17 13.62
CA ALA A 86 -14.13 -2.67 12.26
C ALA A 86 -13.85 -4.18 12.16
N ARG A 87 -14.37 -4.83 11.11
CA ARG A 87 -14.12 -6.26 10.85
C ARG A 87 -12.66 -6.50 10.50
N MET A 88 -11.91 -6.97 11.49
CA MET A 88 -10.44 -7.07 11.46
C MET A 88 -9.89 -7.83 10.25
N ASP A 89 -10.50 -8.96 9.92
CA ASP A 89 -10.07 -9.86 8.84
C ASP A 89 -10.21 -9.21 7.45
N ILE A 90 -11.29 -8.49 7.19
CA ILE A 90 -11.48 -7.70 5.96
C ILE A 90 -10.48 -6.57 5.89
N CYS A 91 -10.31 -5.82 6.97
CA CYS A 91 -9.35 -4.71 6.98
C CYS A 91 -7.93 -5.22 6.68
N ILE A 92 -7.51 -6.34 7.30
CA ILE A 92 -6.19 -6.94 7.06
C ILE A 92 -6.05 -7.38 5.59
N ALA A 93 -7.05 -8.09 5.04
CA ALA A 93 -7.01 -8.51 3.64
C ALA A 93 -6.93 -7.30 2.69
N GLY A 94 -7.75 -6.28 2.92
CA GLY A 94 -7.71 -5.02 2.17
C GLY A 94 -6.37 -4.30 2.31
N GLY A 95 -5.82 -4.22 3.51
CA GLY A 95 -4.52 -3.60 3.79
C GLY A 95 -3.36 -4.29 3.05
N TRP A 96 -3.37 -5.62 2.95
CA TRP A 96 -2.38 -6.35 2.14
C TRP A 96 -2.56 -6.12 0.63
N LEU A 97 -3.80 -6.08 0.15
CA LEU A 97 -4.09 -6.10 -1.29
C LEU A 97 -4.29 -4.71 -1.92
N HIS A 98 -4.34 -3.63 -1.14
CA HIS A 98 -4.69 -2.28 -1.66
C HIS A 98 -3.83 -1.81 -2.83
N ASP A 99 -2.53 -2.11 -2.79
CA ASP A 99 -1.55 -1.69 -3.81
C ASP A 99 -1.32 -2.74 -4.91
N LEU A 100 -2.12 -3.83 -4.96
CA LEU A 100 -1.93 -4.93 -5.92
C LEU A 100 -1.94 -4.47 -7.38
N GLY A 101 -2.67 -3.40 -7.71
CA GLY A 101 -2.73 -2.86 -9.07
C GLY A 101 -1.40 -2.25 -9.56
N LEU A 102 -0.47 -1.92 -8.66
CA LEU A 102 0.85 -1.35 -9.03
C LEU A 102 1.66 -2.28 -9.92
N VAL A 103 1.39 -3.60 -9.91
CA VAL A 103 2.04 -4.57 -10.80
C VAL A 103 1.77 -4.32 -12.29
N LYS A 104 0.75 -3.53 -12.63
CA LYS A 104 0.41 -3.15 -14.01
C LYS A 104 0.97 -1.79 -14.43
N GLY A 105 1.49 -0.99 -13.48
CA GLY A 105 2.07 0.32 -13.76
C GLY A 105 1.11 1.32 -14.42
N ASN A 106 -0.21 1.18 -14.21
CA ASN A 106 -1.20 2.09 -14.78
C ASN A 106 -1.66 3.15 -13.76
N ARG A 107 -2.27 4.23 -14.26
CA ARG A 107 -2.75 5.37 -13.44
C ARG A 107 -3.98 5.03 -12.57
N HIS A 108 -4.62 3.88 -12.81
CA HIS A 108 -5.86 3.46 -12.16
C HIS A 108 -5.62 2.16 -11.38
N HIS A 109 -4.60 2.18 -10.50
CA HIS A 109 -4.16 0.98 -9.79
C HIS A 109 -5.24 0.48 -8.81
N CYS A 110 -6.14 1.34 -8.34
CA CYS A 110 -7.25 0.93 -7.46
C CYS A 110 -8.22 -0.02 -8.16
N PHE A 111 -8.72 0.36 -9.34
CA PHE A 111 -9.65 -0.48 -10.12
C PHE A 111 -8.96 -1.75 -10.64
N THR A 112 -7.72 -1.62 -11.10
CA THR A 112 -6.93 -2.76 -11.54
C THR A 112 -6.64 -3.72 -10.38
N GLY A 113 -6.31 -3.18 -9.21
CA GLY A 113 -6.05 -3.95 -7.99
C GLY A 113 -7.30 -4.65 -7.49
N ALA A 114 -8.46 -3.99 -7.57
CA ALA A 114 -9.76 -4.55 -7.23
C ALA A 114 -10.12 -5.77 -8.10
N GLU A 115 -9.91 -5.68 -9.42
CA GLU A 115 -10.11 -6.80 -10.35
C GLU A 115 -9.18 -7.97 -10.03
N LEU A 116 -7.87 -7.69 -9.89
CA LEU A 116 -6.87 -8.73 -9.57
C LEU A 116 -7.12 -9.39 -8.21
N ALA A 117 -7.53 -8.61 -7.20
CA ALA A 117 -7.83 -9.13 -5.88
C ALA A 117 -9.09 -10.00 -5.89
N ARG A 118 -10.12 -9.61 -6.65
CA ARG A 118 -11.33 -10.43 -6.84
C ARG A 118 -10.98 -11.80 -7.40
N GLU A 119 -10.28 -11.84 -8.54
CA GLU A 119 -9.87 -13.09 -9.18
C GLU A 119 -9.03 -13.97 -8.24
N TYR A 120 -8.11 -13.36 -7.49
CA TYR A 120 -7.26 -14.07 -6.55
C TYR A 120 -8.06 -14.67 -5.38
N LEU A 121 -8.95 -13.90 -4.75
CA LEU A 121 -9.76 -14.35 -3.62
C LEU A 121 -10.80 -15.41 -4.02
N GLU A 122 -11.39 -15.30 -5.20
CA GLU A 122 -12.25 -16.34 -5.77
C GLU A 122 -11.47 -17.66 -5.94
N GLY A 123 -10.22 -17.59 -6.38
CA GLY A 123 -9.32 -18.74 -6.48
C GLY A 123 -8.96 -19.38 -5.14
N LEU A 124 -9.03 -18.62 -4.05
CA LEU A 124 -8.87 -19.12 -2.67
C LEU A 124 -10.16 -19.68 -2.07
N GLY A 125 -11.29 -19.56 -2.78
CA GLY A 125 -12.60 -20.03 -2.30
C GLY A 125 -13.22 -19.13 -1.22
N VAL A 126 -12.87 -17.84 -1.19
CA VAL A 126 -13.46 -16.86 -0.27
C VAL A 126 -14.91 -16.57 -0.69
N ASP A 127 -15.80 -16.38 0.28
CA ASP A 127 -17.21 -16.08 0.01
C ASP A 127 -17.39 -14.72 -0.67
N ALA A 128 -18.36 -14.65 -1.59
CA ALA A 128 -18.57 -13.47 -2.44
C ALA A 128 -18.83 -12.17 -1.66
N GLU A 129 -19.49 -12.25 -0.50
CA GLU A 129 -19.76 -11.10 0.37
C GLU A 129 -18.47 -10.52 0.99
N ASP A 130 -17.53 -11.39 1.35
CA ASP A 130 -16.23 -10.98 1.88
C ASP A 130 -15.33 -10.42 0.78
N ILE A 131 -15.34 -11.06 -0.40
CA ILE A 131 -14.65 -10.53 -1.57
C ILE A 131 -15.14 -9.12 -1.88
N GLN A 132 -16.44 -8.88 -1.87
CA GLN A 132 -16.99 -7.55 -2.13
C GLN A 132 -16.49 -6.52 -1.12
N GLN A 133 -16.43 -6.87 0.17
CA GLN A 133 -15.94 -5.97 1.22
C GLN A 133 -14.44 -5.67 1.08
N VAL A 134 -13.61 -6.69 0.81
CA VAL A 134 -12.17 -6.50 0.56
C VAL A 134 -11.94 -5.65 -0.69
N VAL A 135 -12.64 -5.96 -1.78
CA VAL A 135 -12.55 -5.20 -3.03
C VAL A 135 -12.92 -3.73 -2.82
N HIS A 136 -13.99 -3.44 -2.07
CA HIS A 136 -14.36 -2.05 -1.76
C HIS A 136 -13.28 -1.30 -0.96
N CYS A 137 -12.56 -1.99 -0.07
CA CYS A 137 -11.40 -1.40 0.61
C CYS A 137 -10.30 -0.99 -0.39
N ILE A 138 -10.06 -1.83 -1.40
CA ILE A 138 -9.04 -1.59 -2.45
C ILE A 138 -9.50 -0.48 -3.40
N GLU A 139 -10.77 -0.44 -3.81
CA GLU A 139 -11.29 0.61 -4.69
C GLU A 139 -11.23 2.00 -4.05
N ALA A 140 -11.48 2.09 -2.74
CA ALA A 140 -11.57 3.36 -2.01
C ALA A 140 -10.25 3.87 -1.39
N HIS A 141 -9.16 3.08 -1.41
CA HIS A 141 -7.99 3.39 -0.59
C HIS A 141 -7.27 4.69 -0.97
N ASP A 142 -7.27 5.10 -2.24
CA ASP A 142 -6.61 6.32 -2.70
C ASP A 142 -7.51 7.56 -2.72
N GLY A 143 -8.81 7.37 -2.48
CA GLY A 143 -9.82 8.42 -2.47
C GLY A 143 -10.46 8.73 -3.82
N GLU A 144 -10.23 7.94 -4.88
CA GLU A 144 -11.03 8.03 -6.12
C GLU A 144 -12.47 7.54 -5.91
N VAL A 145 -12.65 6.52 -5.04
CA VAL A 145 -13.94 6.02 -4.60
C VAL A 145 -14.16 6.38 -3.12
N VAL A 146 -15.39 6.78 -2.77
CA VAL A 146 -15.75 7.08 -1.38
C VAL A 146 -15.70 5.81 -0.53
N ALA A 147 -14.98 5.86 0.60
CA ALA A 147 -14.94 4.77 1.58
C ALA A 147 -16.29 4.65 2.32
N GLY A 148 -17.22 3.90 1.73
CA GLY A 148 -18.58 3.70 2.24
C GLY A 148 -18.72 2.78 3.46
N THR A 149 -17.80 1.83 3.66
CA THR A 149 -17.80 0.91 4.83
C THR A 149 -16.78 1.35 5.87
N LEU A 150 -16.92 0.87 7.11
CA LEU A 150 -15.95 1.17 8.16
C LEU A 150 -14.58 0.55 7.84
N GLU A 151 -14.57 -0.65 7.26
CA GLU A 151 -13.38 -1.37 6.85
C GLU A 151 -12.61 -0.61 5.77
N ALA A 152 -13.32 -0.06 4.77
CA ALA A 152 -12.70 0.76 3.72
C ALA A 152 -12.11 2.05 4.29
N LYS A 153 -12.78 2.69 5.26
CA LYS A 153 -12.25 3.87 5.95
C LYS A 153 -10.99 3.54 6.73
N VAL A 154 -10.95 2.40 7.42
CA VAL A 154 -9.76 1.92 8.13
C VAL A 154 -8.59 1.71 7.17
N VAL A 155 -8.80 1.06 6.04
CA VAL A 155 -7.73 0.80 5.06
C VAL A 155 -7.26 2.10 4.40
N HIS A 156 -8.18 2.97 3.97
CA HIS A 156 -7.88 4.28 3.42
C HIS A 156 -7.03 5.13 4.38
N ASP A 157 -7.49 5.25 5.62
CA ASP A 157 -6.80 6.04 6.63
C ASP A 157 -5.44 5.44 7.01
N ALA A 158 -5.32 4.10 7.10
CA ALA A 158 -4.07 3.44 7.42
C ALA A 158 -2.99 3.68 6.36
N ASP A 159 -3.36 3.55 5.08
CA ASP A 159 -2.47 3.88 3.96
C ASP A 159 -2.12 5.38 3.94
N THR A 160 -3.10 6.23 4.22
CA THR A 160 -2.89 7.67 4.34
C THR A 160 -1.90 8.01 5.45
N ILE A 161 -2.03 7.43 6.66
CA ILE A 161 -1.12 7.66 7.79
C ILE A 161 0.33 7.30 7.42
N ASP A 162 0.56 6.20 6.71
CA ASP A 162 1.90 5.75 6.30
C ASP A 162 2.54 6.66 5.22
N LYS A 163 1.75 7.59 4.66
CA LYS A 163 2.16 8.65 3.71
C LYS A 163 2.26 10.04 4.35
N MET A 164 2.04 10.15 5.66
CA MET A 164 2.11 11.43 6.40
C MET A 164 3.45 11.62 7.12
N GLY A 165 3.79 12.87 7.44
CA GLY A 165 4.98 13.22 8.22
C GLY A 165 6.30 13.01 7.48
N PRO A 166 7.45 13.18 8.17
CA PRO A 166 8.80 13.06 7.61
C PRO A 166 9.06 11.79 6.77
N PHE A 167 8.76 10.62 7.31
CA PHE A 167 8.99 9.38 6.58
C PHE A 167 7.96 9.15 5.47
N GLY A 168 6.71 9.55 5.69
CA GLY A 168 5.69 9.55 4.65
C GLY A 168 6.06 10.43 3.45
N PHE A 169 6.68 11.58 3.70
CA PHE A 169 7.25 12.45 2.67
C PHE A 169 8.35 11.73 1.87
N ILE A 170 9.33 11.14 2.54
CA ILE A 170 10.41 10.36 1.89
C ILE A 170 9.81 9.26 1.00
N ARG A 171 8.82 8.52 1.50
CA ARG A 171 8.15 7.46 0.75
C ARG A 171 7.38 7.97 -0.46
N HIS A 172 6.66 9.08 -0.30
CA HIS A 172 5.89 9.64 -1.39
C HIS A 172 6.79 10.21 -2.49
N VAL A 173 7.89 10.88 -2.11
CA VAL A 173 8.94 11.29 -3.06
C VAL A 173 9.52 10.08 -3.78
N TRP A 174 9.88 9.02 -3.05
CA TRP A 174 10.44 7.79 -3.62
C TRP A 174 9.51 7.22 -4.70
N LYS A 175 8.21 7.07 -4.38
CA LYS A 175 7.21 6.57 -5.33
C LYS A 175 7.07 7.49 -6.54
N ILE A 176 6.83 8.79 -6.32
CA ILE A 176 6.56 9.75 -7.41
C ILE A 176 7.76 9.87 -8.35
N SER A 177 8.99 9.86 -7.83
CA SER A 177 10.21 9.95 -8.64
C SER A 177 10.41 8.78 -9.62
N LEU A 178 9.73 7.66 -9.41
CA LEU A 178 9.77 6.49 -10.31
C LEU A 178 8.72 6.53 -11.40
N VAL A 179 7.71 7.41 -11.27
CA VAL A 179 6.55 7.47 -12.17
C VAL A 179 6.41 8.81 -12.89
N GLU A 180 6.96 9.89 -12.32
CA GLU A 180 6.94 11.24 -12.88
C GLU A 180 8.37 11.76 -13.08
N ASP A 181 8.59 12.47 -14.18
CA ASP A 181 9.86 13.14 -14.49
C ASP A 181 9.82 14.59 -13.99
N LEU A 182 10.18 14.78 -12.71
CA LEU A 182 10.16 16.06 -12.02
C LEU A 182 11.53 16.34 -11.39
N ASP A 183 11.96 17.59 -11.41
CA ASP A 183 13.11 18.03 -10.64
C ASP A 183 12.82 18.05 -9.13
N ALA A 184 13.87 18.17 -8.31
CA ALA A 184 13.77 18.08 -6.87
C ALA A 184 12.89 19.20 -6.27
N GLU A 185 12.95 20.42 -6.76
CA GLU A 185 12.14 21.53 -6.23
C GLU A 185 10.65 21.28 -6.50
N ARG A 186 10.30 20.89 -7.73
CA ARG A 186 8.92 20.55 -8.10
C ARG A 186 8.40 19.33 -7.37
N LEU A 187 9.26 18.35 -7.07
CA LEU A 187 8.92 17.19 -6.25
C LEU A 187 8.57 17.60 -4.81
N VAL A 188 9.31 18.52 -4.20
CA VAL A 188 8.98 19.04 -2.86
C VAL A 188 7.55 19.60 -2.86
N ASP A 189 7.23 20.48 -3.82
CA ASP A 189 5.91 21.11 -3.90
C ASP A 189 4.80 20.10 -4.18
N THR A 190 5.01 19.25 -5.19
CA THR A 190 4.05 18.22 -5.59
C THR A 190 3.73 17.27 -4.44
N VAL A 191 4.74 16.84 -3.68
CA VAL A 191 4.54 15.93 -2.55
C VAL A 191 3.88 16.66 -1.37
N ALA A 192 4.24 17.91 -1.09
CA ALA A 192 3.61 18.70 -0.06
C ALA A 192 2.10 18.91 -0.35
N GLU A 193 1.74 19.21 -1.60
CA GLU A 193 0.34 19.33 -2.04
C GLU A 193 -0.42 18.01 -1.87
N HIS A 194 0.15 16.89 -2.31
CA HIS A 194 -0.46 15.58 -2.13
C HIS A 194 -0.68 15.22 -0.65
N ILE A 195 0.26 15.55 0.22
CA ILE A 195 0.15 15.30 1.67
C ILE A 195 -0.97 16.16 2.26
N ALA A 196 -1.07 17.43 1.89
CA ALA A 196 -2.14 18.31 2.35
C ALA A 196 -3.52 17.82 1.89
N GLU A 197 -3.64 17.41 0.63
CA GLU A 197 -4.88 16.85 0.08
C GLU A 197 -5.30 15.58 0.84
N ARG A 198 -4.39 14.60 0.97
CA ARG A 198 -4.70 13.34 1.65
C ARG A 198 -5.07 13.54 3.12
N LYS A 199 -4.41 14.45 3.82
CA LYS A 199 -4.76 14.80 5.21
C LYS A 199 -6.21 15.28 5.33
N SER A 200 -6.70 16.02 4.34
CA SER A 200 -8.09 16.51 4.33
C SER A 200 -9.14 15.41 4.09
N LYS A 201 -8.72 14.23 3.62
CA LYS A 201 -9.58 13.10 3.26
C LYS A 201 -9.65 12.01 4.34
N LEU A 202 -8.96 12.18 5.48
CA LEU A 202 -9.03 11.24 6.60
C LEU A 202 -10.46 11.11 7.13
N TYR A 203 -10.89 9.87 7.38
CA TYR A 203 -12.24 9.56 7.82
C TYR A 203 -12.38 9.44 9.34
N LEU A 204 -11.35 8.92 10.03
CA LEU A 204 -11.44 8.51 11.43
C LEU A 204 -10.79 9.54 12.35
N GLU A 205 -11.43 9.81 13.49
CA GLU A 205 -10.88 10.73 14.51
C GLU A 205 -9.53 10.23 15.05
N THR A 206 -9.38 8.91 15.20
CA THR A 206 -8.12 8.27 15.62
C THR A 206 -6.98 8.62 14.66
N SER A 207 -7.24 8.55 13.35
CA SER A 207 -6.26 8.86 12.31
C SER A 207 -5.89 10.34 12.30
N ILE A 208 -6.87 11.23 12.42
CA ILE A 208 -6.65 12.68 12.47
C ILE A 208 -5.72 13.04 13.63
N ARG A 209 -5.92 12.42 14.80
CA ARG A 209 -5.08 12.63 15.99
C ARG A 209 -3.64 12.16 15.76
N ILE A 210 -3.48 10.96 15.18
CA ILE A 210 -2.18 10.38 14.85
C ILE A 210 -1.42 11.32 13.89
N VAL A 211 -2.05 11.71 12.77
CA VAL A 211 -1.44 12.57 11.74
C VAL A 211 -1.06 13.96 12.27
N GLY A 212 -1.88 14.52 13.16
CA GLY A 212 -1.58 15.81 13.80
C GLY A 212 -0.25 15.84 14.56
N GLY A 213 0.23 14.69 15.07
CA GLY A 213 1.46 14.58 15.83
C GLY A 213 2.73 14.89 15.01
N PHE A 214 2.81 14.35 13.79
CA PHE A 214 4.01 14.47 12.94
C PHE A 214 3.87 15.46 11.78
N HIS A 215 2.66 15.94 11.49
CA HIS A 215 2.46 16.92 10.42
C HIS A 215 3.22 18.23 10.64
N ARG A 216 3.23 18.75 11.88
CA ARG A 216 3.94 19.99 12.22
C ARG A 216 5.45 19.89 12.00
N ILE A 217 6.01 18.70 12.23
CA ILE A 217 7.45 18.44 12.05
C ILE A 217 7.79 18.46 10.56
N LEU A 218 6.92 17.89 9.73
CA LEU A 218 7.07 17.98 8.28
C LEU A 218 6.92 19.42 7.77
N GLU A 219 5.93 20.19 8.25
CA GLU A 219 5.75 21.60 7.85
C GLU A 219 7.01 22.43 8.16
N SER A 220 7.54 22.31 9.38
CA SER A 220 8.80 22.97 9.77
C SER A 220 9.98 22.59 8.88
N PHE A 221 10.10 21.31 8.53
CA PHE A 221 11.13 20.83 7.62
C PHE A 221 11.01 21.43 6.21
N LEU A 222 9.78 21.61 5.71
CA LEU A 222 9.52 22.14 4.37
C LEU A 222 9.78 23.66 4.26
N GLU A 223 9.88 24.38 5.38
CA GLU A 223 10.28 25.79 5.41
C GLU A 223 11.76 25.97 5.01
N ASP A 224 12.62 25.02 5.37
CA ASP A 224 14.00 24.95 4.88
C ASP A 224 14.06 24.26 3.51
N ARG A 225 13.78 25.05 2.47
CA ARG A 225 13.77 24.59 1.08
C ARG A 225 15.10 24.03 0.61
N GLU A 226 16.22 24.53 1.12
CA GLU A 226 17.54 24.05 0.72
C GLU A 226 17.74 22.62 1.23
N THR A 227 17.46 22.39 2.51
CA THR A 227 17.54 21.06 3.12
C THR A 227 16.51 20.11 2.52
N ALA A 228 15.26 20.54 2.34
CA ALA A 228 14.23 19.72 1.72
C ALA A 228 14.61 19.25 0.31
N THR A 229 15.19 20.13 -0.51
CA THR A 229 15.64 19.80 -1.87
C THR A 229 16.80 18.81 -1.85
N LYS A 230 17.75 18.93 -0.91
CA LYS A 230 18.85 17.96 -0.74
C LYS A 230 18.34 16.57 -0.34
N VAL A 231 17.38 16.52 0.58
CA VAL A 231 16.71 15.26 0.97
C VAL A 231 16.02 14.64 -0.23
N VAL A 232 15.21 15.40 -0.97
CA VAL A 232 14.54 14.91 -2.17
C VAL A 232 15.53 14.38 -3.20
N ALA A 233 16.61 15.11 -3.49
CA ALA A 233 17.65 14.66 -4.41
C ALA A 233 18.27 13.31 -3.99
N THR A 234 18.52 13.14 -2.68
CA THR A 234 19.01 11.87 -2.12
C THR A 234 17.99 10.74 -2.29
N VAL A 235 16.71 11.02 -2.04
CA VAL A 235 15.62 10.03 -2.22
C VAL A 235 15.48 9.62 -3.69
N VAL A 236 15.55 10.56 -4.63
CA VAL A 236 15.48 10.29 -6.07
C VAL A 236 16.66 9.42 -6.52
N ASP A 237 17.88 9.74 -6.07
CA ASP A 237 19.07 8.93 -6.38
C ASP A 237 18.92 7.50 -5.85
N CYS A 238 18.44 7.33 -4.62
CA CYS A 238 18.18 6.02 -4.02
C CYS A 238 17.10 5.24 -4.79
N ALA A 239 15.98 5.89 -5.13
CA ALA A 239 14.90 5.29 -5.90
C ALA A 239 15.37 4.81 -7.27
N SER A 240 16.17 5.62 -7.98
CA SER A 240 16.73 5.27 -9.28
C SER A 240 17.59 3.99 -9.25
N LYS A 241 18.23 3.73 -8.09
CA LYS A 241 19.07 2.55 -7.82
C LYS A 241 18.29 1.36 -7.26
N GLY A 242 16.97 1.50 -7.03
CA GLY A 242 16.15 0.47 -6.41
C GLY A 242 16.45 0.24 -4.94
N ILE A 243 16.96 1.26 -4.23
CA ILE A 243 17.11 1.23 -2.78
C ILE A 243 15.75 1.60 -2.18
N PRO A 244 15.09 0.71 -1.41
CA PRO A 244 13.74 0.96 -0.91
C PRO A 244 13.72 2.12 0.10
N SER A 245 12.52 2.64 0.36
CA SER A 245 12.34 3.84 1.18
C SER A 245 12.85 3.71 2.62
N GLU A 246 12.82 2.50 3.18
CA GLU A 246 13.31 2.17 4.52
C GLU A 246 14.83 2.31 4.60
N ASP A 247 15.53 1.79 3.61
CA ASP A 247 16.98 1.88 3.52
C ASP A 247 17.41 3.31 3.19
N THR A 248 16.64 3.99 2.32
CA THR A 248 16.80 5.42 2.03
C THR A 248 16.69 6.25 3.31
N ALA A 249 15.72 5.94 4.19
CA ALA A 249 15.58 6.61 5.47
C ALA A 249 16.79 6.37 6.38
N GLN A 250 17.38 5.16 6.39
CA GLN A 250 18.62 4.91 7.15
C GLN A 250 19.78 5.78 6.65
N ILE A 251 19.94 5.93 5.33
CA ILE A 251 20.96 6.81 4.73
C ILE A 251 20.74 8.26 5.19
N LEU A 252 19.50 8.75 5.16
CA LEU A 252 19.18 10.11 5.59
C LEU A 252 19.45 10.33 7.09
N LEU A 253 19.25 9.31 7.93
CA LEU A 253 19.52 9.43 9.37
C LEU A 253 21.00 9.67 9.71
N GLU A 254 21.92 9.32 8.79
CA GLU A 254 23.35 9.59 8.91
C GLU A 254 23.71 11.06 8.64
N ASP A 255 22.81 11.84 8.03
CA ASP A 255 23.03 13.26 7.75
C ASP A 255 22.94 14.10 9.04
N PRO A 256 24.04 14.70 9.52
CA PRO A 256 24.05 15.48 10.74
C PRO A 256 23.35 16.85 10.59
N THR A 257 23.08 17.28 9.35
CA THR A 257 22.41 18.55 9.06
C THR A 257 20.90 18.47 9.26
N LEU A 258 20.33 17.26 9.27
CA LEU A 258 18.91 17.07 9.55
C LEU A 258 18.59 17.32 11.02
N GLU A 259 17.54 18.10 11.23
CA GLU A 259 17.03 18.41 12.56
C GLU A 259 16.72 17.11 13.34
N LYS A 260 16.99 17.16 14.64
CA LYS A 260 16.80 16.01 15.52
C LYS A 260 15.35 15.51 15.50
N ASP A 261 14.38 16.42 15.55
CA ASP A 261 12.97 16.06 15.59
C ASP A 261 12.51 15.39 14.28
N PHE A 262 13.04 15.83 13.13
CA PHE A 262 12.80 15.19 11.85
C PHE A 262 13.34 13.75 11.84
N ARG A 263 14.58 13.54 12.29
CA ARG A 263 15.21 12.23 12.38
C ARG A 263 14.50 11.29 13.37
N ASP A 264 14.20 11.77 14.57
CA ASP A 264 13.47 10.99 15.58
C ASP A 264 12.08 10.57 15.09
N THR A 265 11.43 11.45 14.32
CA THR A 265 10.13 11.14 13.73
C THR A 265 10.24 10.07 12.65
N ILE A 266 11.29 10.10 11.81
CA ILE A 266 11.56 9.02 10.85
C ILE A 266 11.72 7.68 11.58
N ILE A 267 12.50 7.65 12.67
CA ILE A 267 12.72 6.44 13.48
C ILE A 267 11.39 5.93 14.06
N CYS A 268 10.59 6.83 14.66
CA CYS A 268 9.29 6.43 15.19
C CYS A 268 8.34 5.92 14.10
N GLN A 269 8.29 6.60 12.95
CA GLN A 269 7.36 6.26 11.88
C GLN A 269 7.71 4.91 11.23
N THR A 270 8.98 4.67 10.95
CA THR A 270 9.47 3.38 10.42
C THR A 270 9.20 2.22 11.37
N ALA A 271 9.32 2.45 12.69
CA ALA A 271 9.03 1.46 13.72
C ALA A 271 7.54 1.37 14.11
N THR A 272 6.67 2.22 13.57
CA THR A 272 5.26 2.37 13.95
C THR A 272 5.06 2.62 15.46
N CYS A 273 5.95 3.39 16.08
CA CYS A 273 6.00 3.61 17.53
C CYS A 273 4.84 4.47 18.09
N TYR A 274 4.07 5.10 17.19
CA TYR A 274 2.94 5.96 17.50
C TYR A 274 1.60 5.22 17.64
N LEU A 275 1.60 3.88 17.53
CA LEU A 275 0.41 3.04 17.63
C LEU A 275 0.13 2.52 19.06
N ASP A 276 0.92 2.93 20.04
CA ASP A 276 0.77 2.52 21.45
C ASP A 276 -0.16 3.44 22.26
#